data_AF-A0A257A6T1-F1
#
_entry.id   AF-A0A257A6T1-F1
#
_cell.length_a   1.000
_cell.length_b   1.000
_cell.length_c   1.000
_cell.angle_alpha   90.00
_cell.angle_beta   90.00
_cell.angle_gamma   90.00
#
_symmetry.space_group_name_H-M   'P 1'
#
loop_
_entity.id
_entity.type
_entity.pdbx_description
1 polymer ?
#
loop_
_entity_poly.entity_id
_entity_poly.type
_entity_poly.pdbx_seq_one_letter_code
_entity_poly.pdbx_strand_id
1 'polypeptide(L)'
;MFVVMLGTAGSGKTSLTKYYSEWLKKQGYNVGIVNLDPGAKVIPYKPDFDVRKLFTVEELMAKYGLGPNGAFMKASDMILEYSDKTLSHEVFKRRYDFVIIDTPGQMEVAATTLSLNLRS
;
A
#
# COMPACT_ATOMS: atom_id res chain seq x y z
N MET A 1 13.27 -9.66 -2.25
CA MET A 1 12.04 -10.30 -2.79
C MET A 1 10.83 -9.43 -2.48
N PHE A 2 9.90 -9.26 -3.42
CA PHE A 2 8.64 -8.53 -3.18
C PHE A 2 7.51 -9.49 -2.82
N VAL A 3 6.74 -9.15 -1.79
CA VAL A 3 5.57 -9.91 -1.34
C VAL A 3 4.38 -8.97 -1.34
N VAL A 4 3.45 -9.16 -2.28
CA VAL A 4 2.27 -8.32 -2.42
C VAL A 4 1.09 -9.01 -1.75
N MET A 5 0.49 -8.37 -0.75
CA MET A 5 -0.67 -8.90 -0.04
C MET A 5 -1.93 -8.53 -0.82
N LEU A 6 -2.56 -9.50 -1.46
CA LEU A 6 -3.80 -9.32 -2.23
C LEU A 6 -4.99 -10.01 -1.55
N GLY A 7 -6.19 -9.47 -1.77
CA GLY A 7 -7.43 -10.03 -1.22
C GLY A 7 -8.50 -8.96 -0.99
N THR A 8 -9.74 -9.40 -0.77
CA THR A 8 -10.89 -8.53 -0.51
C THR A 8 -10.75 -7.72 0.78
N ALA A 9 -11.57 -6.67 0.92
CA ALA A 9 -11.69 -5.94 2.17
C ALA A 9 -12.10 -6.90 3.30
N GLY A 10 -11.43 -6.81 4.45
CA GLY A 10 -11.67 -7.71 5.58
C GLY A 10 -10.99 -9.08 5.49
N SER A 11 -10.30 -9.43 4.39
CA SER A 11 -9.62 -10.73 4.25
C SER A 11 -8.40 -10.93 5.17
N GLY A 12 -7.99 -9.89 5.91
CA GLY A 12 -6.88 -9.96 6.85
C GLY A 12 -5.49 -9.60 6.29
N LYS A 13 -5.38 -8.99 5.10
CA LYS A 13 -4.10 -8.56 4.50
C LYS A 13 -3.21 -7.78 5.48
N THR A 14 -3.75 -6.72 6.09
CA THR A 14 -3.01 -5.87 7.03
C THR A 14 -2.55 -6.63 8.28
N SER A 15 -3.38 -7.55 8.79
CA SER A 15 -2.99 -8.45 9.88
C SER A 15 -1.88 -9.41 9.45
N LEU A 16 -1.98 -9.97 8.25
CA LEU A 16 -0.96 -10.86 7.69
C LEU A 16 0.37 -10.12 7.47
N THR A 17 0.34 -8.90 6.93
CA THR A 17 1.51 -8.02 6.80
C THR A 17 2.25 -7.86 8.13
N LYS A 18 1.51 -7.58 9.21
CA LYS A 18 2.09 -7.49 10.55
C LYS A 18 2.80 -8.77 10.94
N TYR A 19 2.07 -9.87 11.07
CA TYR A 19 2.61 -11.11 11.65
C TYR A 19 3.70 -11.73 10.78
N TYR A 20 3.56 -11.63 9.45
CA TYR A 20 4.57 -12.14 8.52
C TYR A 20 5.86 -11.31 8.57
N SER A 21 5.74 -9.98 8.65
CA SER A 21 6.92 -9.11 8.80
C SER A 21 7.65 -9.34 10.13
N GLU A 22 6.92 -9.53 11.23
CA GLU A 22 7.48 -9.85 12.54
C GLU A 22 8.18 -11.22 12.51
N TRP A 23 7.57 -12.22 11.88
CA TRP A 23 8.16 -13.54 11.75
C TRP A 23 9.45 -13.52 10.93
N LEU A 24 9.47 -12.85 9.77
CA LEU A 24 10.67 -12.72 8.95
C LEU A 24 11.81 -11.99 9.68
N LYS A 25 11.50 -10.90 10.40
CA LYS A 25 12.49 -10.19 11.22
C LYS A 25 13.07 -11.09 12.32
N LYS A 26 12.24 -11.94 12.95
CA LYS A 26 12.71 -12.94 13.92
C LYS A 26 13.63 -14.00 13.31
N GLN A 27 13.51 -14.29 12.02
CA GLN A 27 14.43 -15.18 11.29
C GLN A 27 15.74 -14.48 10.88
N GLY A 28 15.92 -13.20 11.19
CA GLY A 28 17.13 -12.43 10.87
C GLY A 28 17.10 -11.73 9.51
N TYR A 29 15.97 -11.75 8.79
CA TYR A 29 15.84 -11.04 7.52
C TYR A 29 15.66 -9.53 7.73
N ASN A 30 16.26 -8.74 6.83
CA ASN A 30 15.97 -7.32 6.70
C ASN A 30 14.67 -7.15 5.90
N VAL A 31 13.63 -6.59 6.55
CA VAL A 31 12.28 -6.51 5.97
C VAL A 31 11.80 -5.06 5.87
N GLY A 32 11.50 -4.64 4.64
CA GLY A 32 10.82 -3.39 4.33
C GLY A 32 9.31 -3.58 4.28
N ILE A 33 8.56 -2.60 4.76
CA ILE A 33 7.10 -2.63 4.82
C ILE A 33 6.54 -1.41 4.11
N VAL A 34 5.63 -1.62 3.17
CA VAL A 34 4.98 -0.59 2.36
C VAL A 34 3.48 -0.68 2.57
N ASN A 35 2.86 0.40 3.05
CA ASN A 35 1.41 0.56 3.04
C ASN A 35 0.97 1.35 1.80
N LEU A 36 0.18 0.72 0.94
CA LEU A 36 -0.47 1.34 -0.21
C LEU A 36 -1.99 1.49 -0.03
N ASP A 37 -2.54 1.23 1.16
CA ASP A 37 -3.96 1.47 1.45
C ASP A 37 -4.20 2.89 2.01
N PRO A 38 -4.77 3.83 1.21
CA PRO A 38 -5.07 5.19 1.65
C PRO A 38 -6.34 5.27 2.52
N GLY A 39 -7.13 4.19 2.59
CA GLY A 39 -8.33 4.11 3.43
C GLY A 39 -8.10 3.41 4.77
N ALA A 40 -6.87 2.96 5.04
CA ALA A 40 -6.53 2.31 6.29
C ALA A 40 -6.48 3.32 7.46
N LYS A 41 -7.46 3.24 8.37
CA LYS A 41 -7.51 4.12 9.55
C LYS A 41 -6.41 3.82 10.57
N VAL A 42 -6.19 2.54 10.86
CA VAL A 42 -5.18 2.08 11.81
C VAL A 42 -4.42 0.92 11.17
N ILE A 43 -3.09 1.02 11.16
CA ILE A 43 -2.21 -0.07 10.74
C ILE A 43 -1.43 -0.58 11.97
N PRO A 44 -1.36 -1.90 12.20
CA PRO A 44 -0.75 -2.47 13.40
C PRO A 44 0.75 -2.77 13.21
N TYR A 45 1.42 -2.02 12.34
CA TYR A 45 2.85 -2.13 12.02
C TYR A 45 3.40 -0.73 11.68
N LYS A 46 4.74 -0.58 11.70
CA LYS A 46 5.42 0.66 11.29
C LYS A 46 5.91 0.52 9.85
N PRO A 47 5.27 1.17 8.86
CA PRO A 47 5.71 1.10 7.48
C PRO A 47 6.94 1.98 7.23
N ASP A 48 7.83 1.54 6.34
CA ASP A 48 8.90 2.35 5.78
C ASP A 48 8.34 3.39 4.79
N PHE A 49 7.37 2.98 3.96
CA PHE A 49 6.59 3.86 3.09
C PHE A 49 5.10 3.76 3.40
N ASP A 50 4.44 4.90 3.53
CA ASP A 50 3.01 4.98 3.83
C ASP A 50 2.33 6.00 2.91
N VAL A 51 1.46 5.51 2.02
CA VAL A 51 0.71 6.36 1.08
C VAL A 51 -0.14 7.40 1.79
N ARG A 52 -0.58 7.12 3.03
CA ARG A 52 -1.39 8.03 3.84
C ARG A 52 -0.68 9.35 4.20
N LYS A 53 0.65 9.39 4.06
CA LYS A 53 1.44 10.64 4.20
C LYS A 53 1.34 11.55 2.98
N LEU A 54 0.87 11.03 1.85
CA LEU A 54 0.63 11.80 0.62
C LEU A 54 -0.83 12.26 0.57
N PHE A 55 -1.76 11.34 0.86
CA PHE A 55 -3.20 11.58 0.93
C PHE A 55 -3.92 10.40 1.57
N THR A 56 -5.10 10.67 2.15
CA THR A 56 -6.04 9.66 2.66
C THR A 56 -7.36 9.70 1.90
N VAL A 57 -8.13 8.62 1.94
CA VAL A 57 -9.47 8.59 1.33
C VAL A 57 -10.37 9.67 1.96
N GLU A 58 -10.30 9.86 3.27
CA GLU A 58 -11.05 10.89 3.99
C GLU A 58 -10.72 12.31 3.51
N GLU A 59 -9.44 12.63 3.31
CA GLU A 59 -9.01 13.93 2.76
C GLU A 59 -9.51 14.14 1.33
N LEU A 60 -9.51 13.09 0.50
CA LEU A 60 -10.00 13.17 -0.87
C LEU A 60 -11.52 13.35 -0.93
N MET A 61 -12.27 12.69 -0.04
CA MET A 61 -13.71 12.90 0.11
C MET A 61 -14.01 14.36 0.45
N ALA A 62 -13.30 14.92 1.44
CA ALA A 62 -13.48 16.30 1.87
C ALA A 62 -13.07 17.33 0.80
N LYS A 63 -11.91 17.12 0.16
CA LYS A 63 -11.34 18.06 -0.82
C LYS A 63 -12.14 18.14 -2.11
N TYR A 64 -12.68 17.02 -2.59
CA TYR A 64 -13.34 16.92 -3.89
C TYR A 64 -14.85 16.71 -3.80
N GLY A 65 -15.43 16.69 -2.60
CA GLY A 65 -16.86 16.44 -2.40
C GLY A 65 -17.30 15.04 -2.83
N LEU A 66 -16.40 14.05 -2.73
CA LEU A 66 -16.62 12.70 -3.24
C LEU A 66 -17.23 11.80 -2.16
N GLY A 67 -18.09 10.88 -2.58
CA GLY A 67 -18.44 9.71 -1.77
C GLY A 67 -17.27 8.71 -1.67
N PRO A 68 -17.35 7.70 -0.79
CA PRO A 68 -16.26 6.76 -0.52
C PRO A 68 -15.68 6.11 -1.79
N ASN A 69 -16.55 5.63 -2.69
CA ASN A 69 -16.12 4.98 -3.93
C ASN A 69 -15.38 5.94 -4.87
N GLY A 70 -15.90 7.17 -5.03
CA GLY A 70 -15.26 8.19 -5.85
C GLY A 70 -13.90 8.60 -5.31
N ALA A 71 -13.76 8.68 -3.99
CA ALA A 71 -12.48 8.95 -3.34
C ALA A 71 -11.48 7.80 -3.51
N PHE A 72 -11.92 6.54 -3.50
CA PHE A 72 -11.05 5.38 -3.80
C PHE A 72 -10.57 5.37 -5.26
N MET A 73 -11.42 5.72 -6.22
CA MET A 73 -11.00 5.90 -7.62
C MET A 73 -9.96 7.02 -7.73
N LYS A 74 -10.24 8.19 -7.15
CA LYS A 74 -9.29 9.31 -7.15
C LYS A 74 -7.98 8.97 -6.45
N ALA A 75 -8.04 8.19 -5.37
CA ALA A 75 -6.86 7.70 -4.68
C ALA A 75 -6.02 6.80 -5.59
N SER A 76 -6.66 5.95 -6.41
CA SER A 76 -5.97 5.08 -7.37
C SER A 76 -5.20 5.90 -8.41
N ASP A 77 -5.85 6.93 -8.97
CA ASP A 77 -5.21 7.87 -9.89
C ASP A 77 -4.01 8.57 -9.24
N MET A 78 -4.18 9.04 -8.00
CA MET A 78 -3.09 9.71 -7.29
C MET A 78 -1.94 8.76 -6.97
N ILE A 79 -2.19 7.48 -6.63
CA ILE A 79 -1.12 6.50 -6.45
C ILE A 79 -0.29 6.36 -7.74
N LEU A 80 -0.94 6.37 -8.90
CA LEU A 80 -0.27 6.33 -10.20
C LEU A 80 0.49 7.63 -10.49
N GLU A 81 -0.10 8.80 -10.23
CA GLU A 81 0.58 10.11 -10.37
C GLU A 81 1.84 10.19 -9.47
N TYR A 82 1.79 9.58 -8.28
CA TYR A 82 2.93 9.50 -7.35
C TYR A 82 3.78 8.25 -7.53
N SER A 83 3.60 7.46 -8.58
CA SER A 83 4.32 6.20 -8.79
C SER A 83 5.84 6.43 -8.83
N ASP A 84 6.32 7.40 -9.60
CA ASP A 84 7.74 7.76 -9.67
C ASP A 84 8.29 8.17 -8.30
N LYS A 85 7.56 9.01 -7.57
CA LYS A 85 7.94 9.43 -6.21
C LYS A 85 7.98 8.23 -5.25
N THR A 86 6.99 7.35 -5.35
CA THR A 86 6.87 6.13 -4.54
C THR A 86 8.04 5.19 -4.82
N LEU A 87 8.31 4.88 -6.09
CA LEU A 87 9.43 4.04 -6.53
C LEU A 87 10.79 4.67 -6.22
N SER A 88 10.85 6.00 -6.12
CA SER A 88 12.06 6.70 -5.71
C SER A 88 12.37 6.57 -4.21
N HIS A 89 11.43 6.08 -3.39
CA HIS A 89 11.60 5.96 -1.94
C HIS A 89 12.66 4.92 -1.58
N GLU A 90 13.38 5.16 -0.48
CA GLU A 90 14.49 4.31 -0.06
C GLU A 90 14.09 2.85 0.17
N VAL A 91 12.82 2.58 0.52
CA VAL A 91 12.29 1.23 0.68
C VAL A 91 12.42 0.36 -0.59
N PHE A 92 12.39 0.99 -1.77
CA PHE A 92 12.54 0.32 -3.06
C PHE A 92 13.98 0.37 -3.59
N LYS A 93 14.85 1.19 -2.99
CA LYS A 93 16.26 1.37 -3.40
C LYS A 93 17.26 0.64 -2.51
N ARG A 94 16.93 0.43 -1.24
CA ARG A 94 17.78 -0.25 -0.25
C ARG A 94 17.72 -1.77 -0.45
N ARG A 95 18.77 -2.46 0.02
CA ARG A 95 18.83 -3.93 0.06
C ARG A 95 18.03 -4.46 1.25
N TYR A 96 16.72 -4.64 1.05
CA TYR A 96 15.90 -5.49 1.90
C TYR A 96 15.87 -6.91 1.32
N ASP A 97 15.90 -7.91 2.19
CA ASP A 97 15.70 -9.31 1.79
C ASP A 97 14.26 -9.52 1.34
N PHE A 98 13.32 -8.87 2.05
CA PHE A 98 11.89 -8.88 1.74
C PHE A 98 11.31 -7.46 1.79
N VAL A 99 10.47 -7.13 0.81
CA VAL A 99 9.62 -5.94 0.85
C VAL A 99 8.17 -6.40 0.78
N ILE A 100 7.44 -6.20 1.87
CA ILE A 100 6.02 -6.57 1.98
C ILE A 100 5.18 -5.34 1.63
N ILE A 101 4.25 -5.51 0.70
CA ILE A 101 3.36 -4.45 0.20
C ILE A 101 1.93 -4.81 0.60
N ASP A 102 1.33 -3.99 1.48
CA ASP A 102 -0.07 -4.06 1.86
C ASP A 102 -0.91 -3.21 0.90
N THR A 103 -1.87 -3.83 0.20
CA THR A 103 -2.67 -3.17 -0.83
C THR A 103 -4.08 -2.82 -0.33
N PRO A 104 -4.77 -1.84 -0.95
CA PRO A 104 -6.17 -1.54 -0.65
C PRO A 104 -7.07 -2.79 -0.70
N GLY A 105 -8.09 -2.83 0.15
CA GLY A 105 -9.06 -3.94 0.21
C GLY A 105 -10.07 -4.00 -0.94
N GLN A 106 -10.26 -2.91 -1.68
CA GLN A 106 -11.13 -2.85 -2.85
C GLN A 106 -10.36 -3.46 -4.04
N MET A 107 -10.70 -4.69 -4.46
CA MET A 107 -9.94 -5.40 -5.50
C MET A 107 -9.97 -4.69 -6.86
N GLU A 108 -11.01 -3.92 -7.18
CA GLU A 108 -11.08 -3.11 -8.41
C GLU A 108 -10.00 -2.02 -8.45
N VAL A 109 -9.71 -1.41 -7.30
CA VAL A 109 -8.69 -0.38 -7.12
C VAL A 109 -7.27 -0.98 -7.19
N ALA A 110 -7.07 -2.14 -6.56
CA ALA A 110 -5.77 -2.81 -6.55
C ALA A 110 -5.37 -3.42 -7.91
N ALA A 111 -6.32 -4.05 -8.63
CA ALA A 111 -6.06 -4.67 -9.92
C ALA A 111 -5.73 -3.64 -11.02
N THR A 112 -6.41 -2.49 -11.00
CA THR A 112 -6.16 -1.40 -11.95
C THR A 112 -4.76 -0.80 -11.76
N THR A 113 -4.38 -0.56 -10.50
CA THR A 113 -3.07 0.04 -10.16
C THR A 113 -1.89 -0.89 -10.50
N LEU A 114 -2.03 -2.21 -10.29
CA LEU A 114 -0.96 -3.18 -10.57
C LEU A 114 -0.84 -3.55 -12.06
N SER A 115 -1.95 -3.57 -12.80
CA SER A 115 -1.95 -3.95 -14.22
C SER A 115 -1.36 -2.88 -15.15
N LEU A 116 -1.39 -1.60 -14.76
CA LEU A 116 -0.82 -0.51 -15.55
C LEU A 116 0.72 -0.49 -15.49
N ASN A 117 1.34 -0.88 -14.38
CA ASN A 117 2.80 -0.91 -14.22
C ASN A 117 3.48 -2.19 -14.74
N LEU A 118 2.71 -3.21 -15.12
CA LEU A 118 3.23 -4.44 -15.76
C LEU A 118 3.16 -4.39 -17.29
N ARG A 119 2.69 -3.27 -17.87
CA ARG A 119 2.55 -3.08 -19.32
C ARG A 119 3.52 -2.03 -19.91
N SER A 120 4.44 -1.51 -19.12
CA SER A 120 5.54 -0.60 -19.53
C SER A 120 6.88 -1.27 -19.29
#